data_AF-A0A8H6A3R6-F1
#
_entry.id   AF-A0A8H6A3R6-F1
#
_cell.length_a   1.000
_cell.length_b   1.000
_cell.length_c   1.000
_cell.angle_alpha   90.00
_cell.angle_beta   90.00
_cell.angle_gamma   90.00
#
_symmetry.space_group_name_H-M   'P 1'
#
loop_
_entity.id
_entity.type
_entity.pdbx_description
1 polymer ?
#
loop_
_entity_poly.entity_id
_entity_poly.type
_entity_poly.pdbx_seq_one_letter_code
_entity_poly.pdbx_strand_id
1 'polypeptide(L)'
;MIFMKPESGLSSQSVVYKSDTRSEERPSQPRRANIEAIFQIARPAPKFSLRLAPKLLLQIQQLAHNPRPVPVLQVWQQPFCKSNLTRDFHQRVKLRSSDVYATLDESYITTSTGRRKDFSDAEQDGDGATPQKHIVAAMCQNNDTTSTIHFRDVRCSWQASASTGPAQSTPSYRFTINDENRDSSDPGRMILQWEKRSKENVPAGSLDAERFVLLLIDRKARRKSRIATMTPAGIEIVIRKSSTLEHLKVCFDLTEPVASMRVQDPHEALEMWLYTQTLTLGVWAAYQEGWLN
;
A
#
# COMPACT_ATOMS: atom_id res chain seq x y z
N MET A 1 -42.31 -27.72 -32.80
CA MET A 1 -40.88 -27.63 -33.13
C MET A 1 -40.43 -26.24 -32.70
N ILE A 2 -39.72 -26.16 -31.57
CA ILE A 2 -39.39 -24.92 -30.86
C ILE A 2 -38.03 -24.44 -31.39
N PHE A 3 -37.98 -23.27 -32.00
CA PHE A 3 -36.71 -22.60 -32.33
C PHE A 3 -36.30 -21.72 -31.15
N MET A 4 -35.32 -22.19 -30.36
CA MET A 4 -34.61 -21.37 -29.39
C MET A 4 -33.57 -20.51 -30.13
N LYS A 5 -33.61 -19.20 -29.89
CA LYS A 5 -32.52 -18.27 -30.20
C LYS A 5 -31.43 -18.43 -29.13
N PRO A 6 -30.14 -18.58 -29.49
CA PRO A 6 -29.06 -18.46 -28.53
C PRO A 6 -28.74 -16.99 -28.22
N GLU A 7 -28.48 -16.74 -26.95
CA GLU A 7 -28.17 -15.46 -26.32
C GLU A 7 -26.85 -14.88 -26.82
N SER A 8 -26.84 -13.55 -26.96
CA SER A 8 -25.66 -12.74 -27.29
C SER A 8 -24.66 -12.74 -26.14
N GLY A 9 -23.48 -13.32 -26.38
CA GLY A 9 -22.35 -13.29 -25.47
C GLY A 9 -21.87 -11.86 -25.17
N LEU A 10 -21.66 -11.58 -23.89
CA LEU A 10 -20.99 -10.38 -23.40
C LEU A 10 -19.53 -10.38 -23.86
N SER A 11 -19.25 -9.58 -24.88
CA SER A 11 -17.90 -9.29 -25.36
C SER A 11 -17.13 -8.51 -24.31
N SER A 12 -16.09 -9.13 -23.75
CA SER A 12 -15.10 -8.46 -22.89
C SER A 12 -14.30 -7.47 -23.72
N GLN A 13 -14.73 -6.21 -23.79
CA GLN A 13 -13.99 -5.16 -24.45
C GLN A 13 -12.68 -4.88 -23.70
N SER A 14 -11.55 -5.15 -24.36
CA SER A 14 -10.23 -4.73 -23.91
C SER A 14 -10.16 -3.20 -23.94
N VAL A 15 -10.21 -2.58 -22.76
CA VAL A 15 -10.01 -1.13 -22.62
C VAL A 15 -8.54 -0.78 -22.85
N VAL A 16 -8.27 -0.04 -23.93
CA VAL A 16 -6.95 0.53 -24.22
C VAL A 16 -6.69 1.72 -23.30
N TYR A 17 -5.69 1.60 -22.43
CA TYR A 17 -5.19 2.69 -21.59
C TYR A 17 -4.00 3.35 -22.28
N LYS A 18 -3.99 4.70 -22.37
CA LYS A 18 -2.81 5.43 -22.85
C LYS A 18 -1.68 5.28 -21.83
N SER A 19 -0.58 4.65 -22.26
CA SER A 19 0.63 4.47 -21.46
C SER A 19 1.66 5.51 -21.88
N ASP A 20 1.91 6.52 -21.04
CA ASP A 20 2.95 7.53 -21.28
C ASP A 20 4.32 6.99 -20.85
N THR A 21 4.92 6.17 -21.72
CA THR A 21 6.33 5.83 -21.65
C THR A 21 7.11 6.78 -22.57
N ARG A 22 8.01 7.58 -21.95
CA ARG A 22 9.05 8.44 -22.57
C ARG A 22 8.65 9.90 -22.86
N SER A 23 9.11 10.80 -21.99
CA SER A 23 9.76 12.07 -22.37
C SER A 23 10.42 12.66 -21.11
N GLU A 24 11.73 12.87 -21.15
CA GLU A 24 12.47 13.63 -20.15
C GLU A 24 12.30 15.12 -20.45
N GLU A 25 11.67 15.86 -19.54
CA GLU A 25 11.56 17.31 -19.65
C GLU A 25 12.49 17.96 -18.61
N ARG A 26 13.30 18.92 -19.08
CA ARG A 26 14.33 19.65 -18.31
C ARG A 26 13.74 20.36 -17.08
N PRO A 27 14.46 20.42 -15.94
CA PRO A 27 13.93 21.04 -14.74
C PRO A 27 14.08 22.56 -14.78
N SER A 28 12.96 23.27 -14.90
CA SER A 28 12.86 24.69 -14.55
C SER A 28 11.84 24.88 -13.42
N GLN A 29 12.32 25.41 -12.30
CA GLN A 29 11.67 25.69 -11.00
C GLN A 29 11.45 24.50 -10.05
N PRO A 30 11.76 24.64 -8.74
CA PRO A 30 11.43 23.63 -7.74
C PRO A 30 9.93 23.72 -7.42
N ARG A 31 9.10 23.17 -8.30
CA ARG A 31 7.70 22.88 -7.97
C ARG A 31 7.73 21.76 -6.93
N ARG A 32 7.00 21.92 -5.83
CA ARG A 32 6.67 20.91 -4.82
C ARG A 32 5.83 19.76 -5.42
N ALA A 33 6.32 19.18 -6.51
CA ALA A 33 5.64 18.20 -7.34
C ALA A 33 6.44 16.90 -7.41
N ASN A 34 7.58 16.82 -6.71
CA ASN A 34 8.37 15.61 -6.59
C ASN A 34 8.14 14.98 -5.21
N ILE A 35 7.77 13.70 -5.20
CA ILE A 35 7.79 12.84 -4.02
C ILE A 35 8.76 11.70 -4.32
N GLU A 36 9.76 11.53 -3.45
CA GLU A 36 10.80 10.53 -3.61
C GLU A 36 11.20 9.95 -2.25
N ALA A 37 11.14 8.62 -2.12
CA ALA A 37 11.58 7.92 -0.93
C ALA A 37 12.03 6.50 -1.25
N ILE A 38 13.08 6.07 -0.56
CA ILE A 38 13.63 4.72 -0.66
C ILE A 38 13.45 4.03 0.68
N PHE A 39 12.94 2.81 0.65
CA PHE A 39 12.68 1.98 1.81
C PHE A 39 13.38 0.64 1.66
N GLN A 40 14.06 0.19 2.70
CA GLN A 40 14.64 -1.15 2.79
C GLN A 40 13.78 -2.06 3.67
N ILE A 41 13.74 -3.34 3.33
CA ILE A 41 13.03 -4.38 4.09
C ILE A 41 14.05 -5.17 4.90
N ALA A 42 13.91 -5.13 6.23
CA ALA A 42 14.66 -5.93 7.18
C ALA A 42 13.79 -7.08 7.70
N ARG A 43 14.30 -8.32 7.65
CA ARG A 43 13.59 -9.50 8.14
C ARG A 43 14.20 -9.95 9.47
N PRO A 44 13.39 -10.16 10.52
CA PRO A 44 13.91 -10.67 11.78
C PRO A 44 14.48 -12.08 11.58
N ALA A 45 15.53 -12.40 12.33
CA ALA A 45 16.09 -13.75 12.33
C ALA A 45 15.01 -14.78 12.71
N PRO A 46 14.99 -15.97 12.09
CA PRO A 46 14.05 -17.02 12.45
C PRO A 46 14.14 -17.34 13.94
N LYS A 47 13.06 -17.12 14.68
CA LYS A 47 12.96 -17.50 16.10
C LYS A 47 11.95 -18.61 16.25
N PHE A 48 12.35 -19.72 16.86
CA PHE A 48 11.45 -20.77 17.30
C PHE A 48 10.78 -20.33 18.61
N SER A 49 9.67 -19.59 18.51
CA SER A 49 8.86 -19.24 19.67
C SER A 49 7.50 -19.92 19.60
N LEU A 50 7.02 -20.41 20.74
CA LEU A 50 5.62 -20.78 20.91
C LEU A 50 4.76 -19.55 20.53
N ARG A 51 3.67 -19.75 19.76
CA ARG A 51 2.80 -18.67 19.17
C ARG A 51 1.96 -17.91 20.22
N LEU A 52 2.52 -17.68 21.40
CA LEU A 52 1.91 -17.00 22.54
C LEU A 52 2.06 -15.48 22.46
N ALA A 53 3.01 -14.98 21.66
CA ALA A 53 3.23 -13.56 21.41
C ALA A 53 3.03 -13.22 19.92
N PRO A 54 2.70 -11.96 19.58
CA PRO A 54 2.69 -11.51 18.19
C PRO A 54 4.05 -11.75 17.52
N LYS A 55 4.02 -12.24 16.28
CA LYS A 55 5.23 -12.51 15.48
C LYS A 55 5.54 -11.30 14.61
N LEU A 56 6.71 -10.68 14.78
CA LEU A 56 7.23 -9.70 13.82
C LEU A 56 7.58 -10.44 12.52
N LEU A 57 6.96 -10.03 11.42
CA LEU A 57 7.21 -10.61 10.09
C LEU A 57 8.33 -9.85 9.35
N LEU A 58 8.27 -8.52 9.37
CA LEU A 58 9.29 -7.66 8.79
C LEU A 58 9.29 -6.27 9.45
N GLN A 59 10.37 -5.54 9.19
CA GLN A 59 10.48 -4.12 9.46
C GLN A 59 10.89 -3.40 8.17
N ILE A 60 10.24 -2.28 7.88
CA ILE A 60 10.58 -1.39 6.77
C ILE A 60 11.27 -0.16 7.34
N GLN A 61 12.40 0.19 6.75
CA GLN A 61 13.20 1.34 7.16
C GLN A 61 13.33 2.32 6.00
N GLN A 62 13.07 3.59 6.24
CA GLN A 62 13.31 4.64 5.27
C GLN A 62 14.80 4.99 5.23
N LEU A 63 15.36 5.03 4.03
CA LEU A 63 16.72 5.49 3.80
C LEU A 63 16.71 7.00 3.67
N ALA A 64 17.43 7.67 4.56
CA ALA A 64 17.64 9.11 4.54
C ALA A 64 19.00 9.44 3.91
N HIS A 65 19.25 10.71 3.62
CA HIS A 65 20.61 11.19 3.34
C HIS A 65 21.54 11.16 4.58
N ASN A 66 20.99 10.87 5.76
CA ASN A 66 21.74 10.68 7.02
C ASN A 66 22.21 9.22 7.17
N PRO A 67 23.26 8.95 7.98
CA PRO A 67 23.94 7.64 7.98
C PRO A 67 23.13 6.49 8.60
N ARG A 68 21.99 6.75 9.25
CA ARG A 68 21.19 5.71 9.91
C ARG A 68 19.83 5.53 9.22
N PRO A 69 19.47 4.31 8.78
CA PRO A 69 18.11 3.97 8.36
C PRO A 69 17.08 4.19 9.47
N VAL A 70 15.94 4.78 9.13
CA VAL A 70 14.87 5.11 10.09
C VAL A 70 13.79 4.02 10.05
N PRO A 71 13.54 3.26 11.12
CA PRO A 71 12.46 2.27 11.16
C PRO A 71 11.10 2.97 11.17
N VAL A 72 10.35 2.84 10.07
CA VAL A 72 9.06 3.54 9.91
C VAL A 72 7.88 2.61 10.10
N LEU A 73 7.94 1.38 9.57
CA LEU A 73 6.80 0.46 9.58
C LEU A 73 7.24 -0.92 10.05
N GLN A 74 6.50 -1.51 10.98
CA GLN A 74 6.68 -2.90 11.40
C GLN A 74 5.42 -3.69 11.10
N VAL A 75 5.59 -4.92 10.63
CA VAL A 75 4.48 -5.79 10.22
C VAL A 75 4.44 -7.00 11.11
N TRP A 76 3.28 -7.25 11.70
CA TRP A 76 3.08 -8.23 12.75
C TRP A 76 1.95 -9.19 12.42
N GLN A 77 2.09 -10.44 12.84
CA GLN A 77 1.03 -11.44 12.80
C GLN A 77 0.47 -11.65 14.22
N GLN A 78 -0.85 -11.63 14.35
CA GLN A 78 -1.52 -11.82 15.64
C GLN A 78 -1.31 -13.24 16.20
N PRO A 79 -1.14 -13.39 17.53
CA PRO A 79 -1.23 -14.69 18.18
C PRO A 79 -2.69 -15.16 18.22
N PHE A 80 -2.93 -16.36 18.74
CA PHE A 80 -4.28 -16.94 18.84
C PHE A 80 -5.24 -16.19 19.80
N CYS A 81 -4.75 -15.23 20.58
CA CYS A 81 -5.54 -14.51 21.57
C CYS A 81 -6.25 -13.28 20.99
N LYS A 82 -7.52 -13.08 21.37
CA LYS A 82 -8.32 -11.92 20.96
C LYS A 82 -7.68 -10.64 21.51
N SER A 83 -7.31 -9.72 20.62
CA SER A 83 -6.79 -8.40 21.00
C SER A 83 -7.64 -7.28 20.39
N ASN A 84 -7.93 -6.24 21.18
CA ASN A 84 -8.66 -5.04 20.74
C ASN A 84 -7.73 -4.07 19.98
N LEU A 85 -6.87 -4.58 19.11
CA LEU A 85 -5.83 -3.84 18.40
C LEU A 85 -6.38 -2.72 17.50
N THR A 86 -7.56 -2.92 16.95
CA THR A 86 -8.19 -2.06 15.94
C THR A 86 -9.35 -1.24 16.52
N ARG A 87 -9.33 -0.99 17.84
CA ARG A 87 -10.38 -0.21 18.53
C ARG A 87 -10.52 1.21 17.96
N ASP A 88 -9.42 1.81 17.53
CA ASP A 88 -9.35 3.19 17.06
C ASP A 88 -9.60 3.32 15.55
N PHE A 89 -9.90 2.22 14.87
CA PHE A 89 -10.25 2.22 13.46
C PHE A 89 -11.69 2.70 13.30
N HIS A 90 -11.97 3.41 12.21
CA HIS A 90 -13.33 3.83 11.90
C HIS A 90 -14.31 2.64 11.83
N GLN A 91 -13.88 1.58 11.16
CA GLN A 91 -14.56 0.29 11.18
C GLN A 91 -13.93 -0.61 12.23
N ARG A 92 -14.74 -1.14 13.17
CA ARG A 92 -14.25 -2.08 14.18
C ARG A 92 -13.91 -3.42 13.54
N VAL A 93 -12.65 -3.57 13.16
CA VAL A 93 -12.10 -4.82 12.63
C VAL A 93 -11.84 -5.79 13.79
N LYS A 94 -12.06 -7.09 13.60
CA LYS A 94 -11.61 -8.13 14.54
C LYS A 94 -10.57 -8.99 13.85
N LEU A 95 -9.31 -8.83 14.25
CA LEU A 95 -8.20 -9.59 13.67
C LEU A 95 -8.28 -11.06 14.09
N ARG A 96 -8.12 -11.96 13.12
CA ARG A 96 -7.96 -13.41 13.28
C ARG A 96 -6.48 -13.76 13.40
N SER A 97 -6.17 -14.98 13.84
CA SER A 97 -4.79 -15.44 14.03
C SER A 97 -3.95 -15.48 12.75
N SER A 98 -4.58 -15.55 11.57
CA SER A 98 -3.92 -15.48 10.27
C SER A 98 -3.69 -14.05 9.79
N ASP A 99 -4.38 -13.08 10.38
CA ASP A 99 -4.37 -11.70 9.90
C ASP A 99 -3.09 -10.98 10.32
N VAL A 100 -2.71 -10.01 9.50
CA VAL A 100 -1.49 -9.24 9.63
C VAL A 100 -1.86 -7.78 9.86
N TYR A 101 -1.09 -7.08 10.70
CA TYR A 101 -1.28 -5.66 10.95
C TYR A 101 0.05 -4.93 10.88
N ALA A 102 -0.01 -3.63 10.57
CA ALA A 102 1.15 -2.77 10.48
C ALA A 102 1.12 -1.70 11.58
N THR A 103 2.26 -1.47 12.22
CA THR A 103 2.48 -0.41 13.21
C THR A 103 3.49 0.60 12.68
N LEU A 104 3.28 1.88 12.98
CA LEU A 104 4.23 2.95 12.70
C LEU A 104 5.19 3.13 13.89
N ASP A 105 6.48 2.94 13.67
CA ASP A 105 7.51 3.04 14.71
C ASP A 105 8.00 4.50 14.83
N GLU A 106 8.87 4.95 13.91
CA GLU A 106 9.23 6.36 13.74
C GLU A 106 8.43 7.03 12.59
N SER A 107 8.31 8.36 12.64
CA SER A 107 7.65 9.15 11.58
C SER A 107 8.43 9.09 10.27
N TYR A 108 7.71 9.16 9.13
CA TYR A 108 8.33 9.29 7.83
C TYR A 108 9.10 10.60 7.70
N ILE A 109 10.23 10.55 7.00
CA ILE A 109 10.93 11.74 6.50
C ILE A 109 10.21 12.15 5.22
N THR A 110 9.62 13.34 5.23
CA THR A 110 8.92 13.89 4.07
C THR A 110 9.75 14.99 3.41
N THR A 111 9.39 15.34 2.17
CA THR A 111 10.03 16.44 1.44
C THR A 111 9.92 17.80 2.15
N SER A 112 8.88 18.00 2.97
CA SER A 112 8.70 19.21 3.80
C SER A 112 9.51 19.19 5.09
N THR A 113 9.77 18.01 5.67
CA THR A 113 10.37 17.81 7.00
C THR A 113 11.84 17.41 6.97
N GLY A 114 12.58 17.78 5.92
CA GLY A 114 14.04 17.61 5.83
C GLY A 114 14.84 18.12 7.04
N ARG A 115 14.17 18.77 8.01
CA ARG A 115 14.63 18.99 9.37
C ARG A 115 13.61 18.38 10.36
N ARG A 116 14.06 17.34 11.07
CA ARG A 116 13.39 16.64 12.17
C ARG A 116 12.59 17.61 13.04
N LYS A 117 11.27 17.46 13.08
CA LYS A 117 10.45 17.95 14.19
C LYS A 117 10.22 16.74 15.07
N ASP A 118 11.01 16.63 16.13
CA ASP A 118 10.81 15.60 17.14
C ASP A 118 9.38 15.79 17.69
N PHE A 119 8.47 14.87 17.36
CA PHE A 119 7.20 14.73 18.08
C PHE A 119 7.47 13.99 19.41
N SER A 120 8.46 14.44 20.17
CA SER A 120 8.53 14.18 21.60
C SER A 120 7.79 15.34 22.24
N ASP A 121 6.51 15.15 22.54
CA ASP A 121 5.75 15.79 23.63
C ASP A 121 4.26 15.67 23.31
N ALA A 122 3.76 14.43 23.39
CA ALA A 122 2.37 14.18 23.75
C ALA A 122 2.41 13.37 25.05
N GLU A 123 2.30 14.13 26.15
CA GLU A 123 1.94 13.74 27.51
C GLU A 123 1.98 12.24 27.81
N GLN A 124 3.07 11.87 28.49
CA GLN A 124 3.15 10.68 29.33
C GLN A 124 2.22 10.90 30.54
N ASP A 125 0.92 10.69 30.35
CA ASP A 125 -0.01 10.55 31.46
C ASP A 125 -0.56 9.12 31.51
N GLY A 126 -0.48 8.56 32.71
CA GLY A 126 -1.21 7.41 33.25
C GLY A 126 -1.37 6.12 32.44
N ASP A 127 -0.84 5.05 33.05
CA ASP A 127 -1.32 3.66 33.00
C ASP A 127 -0.58 2.70 32.06
N GLY A 128 -0.22 1.54 32.61
CA GLY A 128 0.66 0.52 32.03
C GLY A 128 0.03 -0.25 30.86
N ALA A 129 -0.31 0.45 29.79
CA ALA A 129 -0.93 -0.10 28.60
C ALA A 129 0.09 -0.33 27.48
N THR A 130 0.04 -1.56 26.94
CA THR A 130 0.73 -2.16 25.79
C THR A 130 1.14 -1.21 24.62
N PRO A 131 2.11 -1.61 23.76
CA PRO A 131 2.58 -0.87 22.56
C PRO A 131 1.53 -0.67 21.44
N GLN A 132 0.24 -0.73 21.79
CA GLN A 132 -0.95 -0.77 20.95
C GLN A 132 -1.29 0.59 20.30
N LYS A 133 -0.57 1.68 20.64
CA LYS A 133 -0.86 3.05 20.18
C LYS A 133 -0.41 3.36 18.73
N HIS A 134 0.20 2.42 18.02
CA HIS A 134 0.87 2.70 16.73
C HIS A 134 0.30 1.97 15.51
N ILE A 135 -0.83 1.25 15.62
CA ILE A 135 -1.36 0.49 14.49
C ILE A 135 -1.93 1.43 13.43
N VAL A 136 -1.41 1.33 12.20
CA VAL A 136 -1.82 2.16 11.06
C VAL A 136 -2.61 1.40 10.02
N ALA A 137 -2.47 0.08 9.95
CA ALA A 137 -3.22 -0.75 9.02
C ALA A 137 -3.46 -2.17 9.54
N ALA A 138 -4.55 -2.77 9.06
CA ALA A 138 -4.95 -4.15 9.29
C ALA A 138 -5.27 -4.83 7.95
N MET A 139 -4.66 -5.98 7.68
CA MET A 139 -4.86 -6.79 6.47
C MET A 139 -5.57 -8.08 6.87
N CYS A 140 -6.86 -8.15 6.59
CA CYS A 140 -7.74 -9.25 6.99
C CYS A 140 -7.96 -10.20 5.82
N GLN A 141 -7.65 -11.47 6.01
CA GLN A 141 -7.79 -12.46 4.95
C GLN A 141 -9.25 -12.91 4.82
N ASN A 142 -9.84 -12.72 3.63
CA ASN A 142 -11.21 -13.15 3.34
C ASN A 142 -11.21 -14.58 2.79
N ASN A 143 -10.35 -14.85 1.79
CA ASN A 143 -10.07 -16.16 1.21
C ASN A 143 -8.61 -16.23 0.74
N ASP A 144 -8.24 -17.26 -0.02
CA ASP A 144 -6.85 -17.48 -0.43
C ASP A 144 -6.30 -16.38 -1.35
N THR A 145 -7.15 -15.69 -2.11
CA THR A 145 -6.72 -14.71 -3.14
C THR A 145 -7.21 -13.29 -2.86
N THR A 146 -8.03 -13.07 -1.84
CA THR A 146 -8.64 -11.78 -1.53
C THR A 146 -8.53 -11.44 -0.04
N SER A 147 -8.40 -10.15 0.24
CA SER A 147 -8.28 -9.63 1.61
C SER A 147 -8.88 -8.24 1.69
N THR A 148 -9.38 -7.87 2.85
CA THR A 148 -9.80 -6.48 3.12
C THR A 148 -8.71 -5.80 3.93
N ILE A 149 -8.27 -4.64 3.47
CA ILE A 149 -7.24 -3.83 4.12
C ILE A 149 -7.89 -2.58 4.68
N HIS A 150 -7.77 -2.39 5.99
CA HIS A 150 -8.28 -1.22 6.69
C HIS A 150 -7.11 -0.37 7.14
N PHE A 151 -7.23 0.94 6.99
CA PHE A 151 -6.27 1.90 7.54
C PHE A 151 -6.95 2.68 8.67
N ARG A 152 -6.18 3.00 9.71
CA ARG A 152 -6.70 3.72 10.88
C ARG A 152 -7.21 5.12 10.50
N ASP A 153 -6.45 5.82 9.67
CA ASP A 153 -6.60 7.26 9.44
C ASP A 153 -7.47 7.61 8.22
N VAL A 154 -8.19 6.64 7.65
CA VAL A 154 -9.12 6.83 6.52
C VAL A 154 -10.43 6.09 6.82
N ARG A 155 -11.54 6.52 6.20
CA ARG A 155 -12.85 5.87 6.46
C ARG A 155 -13.13 4.68 5.56
N CYS A 156 -12.50 4.63 4.39
CA CYS A 156 -12.71 3.53 3.46
C CYS A 156 -11.89 2.29 3.80
N SER A 157 -12.30 1.14 3.26
CA SER A 157 -11.46 -0.06 3.21
C SER A 157 -10.98 -0.32 1.79
N TRP A 158 -9.90 -1.07 1.63
CA TRP A 158 -9.41 -1.51 0.33
C TRP A 158 -9.68 -3.00 0.17
N GLN A 159 -10.33 -3.37 -0.92
CA GLN A 159 -10.41 -4.76 -1.35
C GLN A 159 -9.14 -5.11 -2.14
N ALA A 160 -8.32 -5.98 -1.57
CA ALA A 160 -7.16 -6.58 -2.22
C ALA A 160 -7.58 -7.87 -2.93
N SER A 161 -7.04 -8.09 -4.13
CA SER A 161 -7.26 -9.28 -4.93
C SER A 161 -6.01 -9.65 -5.72
N ALA A 162 -5.65 -10.92 -5.71
CA ALA A 162 -4.62 -11.48 -6.57
C ALA A 162 -5.26 -11.94 -7.87
N SER A 163 -4.74 -11.45 -9.00
CA SER A 163 -5.09 -11.92 -10.33
C SER A 163 -3.86 -12.54 -10.97
N THR A 164 -3.83 -13.87 -10.94
CA THR A 164 -3.08 -14.71 -11.84
C THR A 164 -3.99 -14.97 -13.04
N GLY A 165 -3.83 -14.21 -14.13
CA GLY A 165 -4.57 -14.52 -15.35
C GLY A 165 -4.10 -15.85 -15.97
N PRO A 166 -4.55 -16.19 -17.19
CA PRO A 166 -4.13 -17.43 -17.86
C PRO A 166 -2.60 -17.52 -17.94
N ALA A 167 -2.06 -18.74 -18.11
CA ALA A 167 -0.65 -19.14 -17.93
C ALA A 167 0.47 -18.25 -18.56
N GLN A 168 0.11 -17.21 -19.32
CA GLN A 168 1.02 -16.22 -19.93
C GLN A 168 0.91 -14.81 -19.36
N SER A 169 -0.06 -14.52 -18.48
CA SER A 169 -0.19 -13.19 -17.87
C SER A 169 0.69 -13.07 -16.63
N THR A 170 1.39 -11.94 -16.52
CA THR A 170 2.19 -11.62 -15.32
C THR A 170 1.28 -11.47 -14.10
N PRO A 171 1.64 -12.04 -12.94
CA PRO A 171 0.89 -11.84 -11.70
C PRO A 171 0.63 -10.37 -11.43
N SER A 172 -0.60 -10.07 -11.01
CA SER A 172 -1.01 -8.72 -10.64
C SER A 172 -1.83 -8.73 -9.36
N TYR A 173 -1.60 -7.72 -8.52
CA TYR A 173 -2.24 -7.55 -7.23
C TYR A 173 -2.99 -6.23 -7.25
N ARG A 174 -4.32 -6.31 -7.22
CA ARG A 174 -5.22 -5.18 -7.43
C ARG A 174 -5.89 -4.78 -6.13
N PHE A 175 -5.90 -3.48 -5.87
CA PHE A 175 -6.53 -2.85 -4.71
C PHE A 175 -7.56 -1.83 -5.20
N THR A 176 -8.80 -2.03 -4.79
CA THR A 176 -9.91 -1.12 -5.10
C THR A 176 -10.52 -0.62 -3.81
N ILE A 177 -10.86 0.67 -3.76
CA ILE A 177 -11.59 1.24 -2.63
C ILE A 177 -12.96 0.55 -2.55
N ASN A 178 -13.22 -0.07 -1.40
CA ASN A 178 -14.52 -0.61 -1.05
C ASN A 178 -15.27 0.48 -0.28
N ASP A 179 -16.31 1.00 -0.92
CA ASP A 179 -17.19 2.02 -0.35
C ASP A 179 -18.61 1.47 -0.34
N GLU A 180 -19.04 1.03 0.84
CA GLU A 180 -20.38 0.48 1.06
C GLU A 180 -21.48 1.55 0.97
N ASN A 181 -21.12 2.84 1.12
CA ASN A 181 -22.06 3.96 1.17
C ASN A 181 -22.15 4.75 -0.15
N ARG A 182 -21.30 4.46 -1.14
CA ARG A 182 -21.36 5.12 -2.44
C ARG A 182 -22.39 4.51 -3.36
N ASP A 183 -23.07 5.39 -4.11
CA ASP A 183 -23.80 5.00 -5.30
C ASP A 183 -22.91 4.12 -6.18
N SER A 184 -23.36 2.89 -6.41
CA SER A 184 -22.68 1.77 -7.09
C SER A 184 -22.41 2.00 -8.59
N SER A 185 -22.43 3.25 -9.04
CA SER A 185 -22.30 3.63 -10.45
C SER A 185 -20.86 3.66 -10.97
N ASP A 186 -19.85 3.72 -10.09
CA ASP A 186 -18.42 3.67 -10.50
C ASP A 186 -17.52 2.93 -9.46
N PRO A 187 -17.80 1.64 -9.16
CA PRO A 187 -16.93 0.85 -8.32
C PRO A 187 -15.54 0.73 -8.95
N GLY A 188 -14.51 1.10 -8.18
CA GLY A 188 -13.13 1.06 -8.64
C GLY A 188 -12.73 2.19 -9.59
N ARG A 189 -13.30 3.40 -9.44
CA ARG A 189 -12.80 4.62 -10.11
C ARG A 189 -11.28 4.74 -10.05
N MET A 190 -10.73 4.58 -8.85
CA MET A 190 -9.30 4.55 -8.59
C MET A 190 -8.88 3.14 -8.20
N ILE A 191 -7.80 2.67 -8.83
CA ILE A 191 -7.22 1.35 -8.57
C ILE A 191 -5.73 1.53 -8.35
N LEU A 192 -5.22 0.94 -7.27
CA LEU A 192 -3.79 0.71 -7.09
C LEU A 192 -3.49 -0.74 -7.53
N GLN A 193 -2.45 -0.93 -8.32
CA GLN A 193 -2.10 -2.26 -8.83
C GLN A 193 -0.60 -2.49 -8.83
N TRP A 194 -0.14 -3.49 -8.08
CA TRP A 194 1.21 -4.03 -8.22
C TRP A 194 1.23 -5.03 -9.36
N GLU A 195 2.09 -4.83 -10.35
CA GLU A 195 2.29 -5.79 -11.46
C GLU A 195 3.69 -6.36 -11.41
N LYS A 196 3.81 -7.69 -11.46
CA LYS A 196 5.10 -8.37 -11.60
C LYS A 196 5.67 -8.06 -12.97
N ARG A 197 6.92 -7.65 -13.04
CA ARG A 197 7.65 -7.40 -14.27
C ARG A 197 8.94 -8.21 -14.24
N SER A 198 9.21 -8.95 -15.30
CA SER A 198 10.53 -9.55 -15.49
C SER A 198 11.54 -8.46 -15.88
N LYS A 199 12.81 -8.62 -15.49
CA LYS A 199 13.91 -7.94 -16.16
C LYS A 199 14.20 -8.71 -17.45
N GLU A 200 14.14 -8.04 -18.61
CA GLU A 200 14.35 -8.65 -19.94
C GLU A 200 15.74 -9.32 -20.11
N ASN A 201 16.70 -9.04 -19.22
CA ASN A 201 18.10 -9.48 -19.35
C ASN A 201 18.63 -10.28 -18.14
N VAL A 202 17.77 -10.84 -17.29
CA VAL A 202 18.22 -11.64 -16.13
C VAL A 202 17.68 -13.07 -16.27
N PRO A 203 18.52 -14.12 -16.05
CA PRO A 203 18.08 -15.51 -16.11
C PRO A 203 16.87 -15.76 -15.20
N ALA A 204 15.91 -16.54 -15.69
CA ALA A 204 14.77 -16.97 -14.90
C ALA A 204 15.24 -17.71 -13.64
N GLY A 205 14.77 -17.28 -12.46
CA GLY A 205 15.13 -17.88 -11.16
C GLY A 205 16.07 -17.05 -10.28
N SER A 206 16.60 -15.92 -10.75
CA SER A 206 17.28 -14.97 -9.87
C SER A 206 16.24 -14.15 -9.07
N LEU A 207 16.38 -14.08 -7.74
CA LEU A 207 15.61 -13.18 -6.88
C LEU A 207 15.76 -11.70 -7.31
N ASP A 208 16.85 -11.37 -7.99
CA ASP A 208 17.16 -10.04 -8.50
C ASP A 208 16.51 -9.74 -9.87
N ALA A 209 15.84 -10.74 -10.46
CA ALA A 209 15.04 -10.60 -11.67
C ALA A 209 13.60 -10.13 -11.39
N GLU A 210 13.14 -10.30 -10.14
CA GLU A 210 11.75 -10.04 -9.75
C GLU A 210 11.58 -8.60 -9.27
N ARG A 211 10.86 -7.81 -10.07
CA ARG A 211 10.47 -6.44 -9.71
C ARG A 211 8.96 -6.28 -9.86
N PHE A 212 8.37 -5.59 -8.91
CA PHE A 212 6.99 -5.14 -9.00
C PHE A 212 6.95 -3.66 -9.30
N VAL A 213 5.93 -3.24 -10.04
CA VAL A 213 5.66 -1.84 -10.34
C VAL A 213 4.27 -1.50 -9.81
N LEU A 214 4.17 -0.45 -8.98
CA LEU A 214 2.89 0.06 -8.50
C LEU A 214 2.34 1.07 -9.50
N LEU A 215 1.08 0.88 -9.84
CA LEU A 215 0.37 1.66 -10.82
C LEU A 215 -0.87 2.27 -10.17
N LEU A 216 -1.00 3.58 -10.30
CA LEU A 216 -2.25 4.30 -10.07
C LEU A 216 -3.04 4.30 -11.38
N ILE A 217 -4.23 3.74 -11.37
CA ILE A 217 -5.15 3.69 -12.50
C ILE A 217 -6.38 4.52 -12.16
N ASP A 218 -6.60 5.57 -12.94
CA ASP A 218 -7.81 6.39 -12.90
C ASP A 218 -8.68 5.98 -14.10
N ARG A 219 -9.77 5.26 -13.84
CA ARG A 219 -10.67 4.77 -14.88
C ARG A 219 -11.45 5.90 -15.54
N LYS A 220 -11.83 6.93 -14.77
CA LYS A 220 -12.56 8.10 -15.26
C LYS A 220 -11.69 8.92 -16.20
N ALA A 221 -10.42 9.12 -15.84
CA ALA A 221 -9.45 9.81 -16.70
C ALA A 221 -8.79 8.90 -17.75
N ARG A 222 -9.09 7.59 -17.75
CA ARG A 222 -8.47 6.57 -18.62
C ARG A 222 -6.94 6.60 -18.58
N ARG A 223 -6.40 6.83 -17.37
CA ARG A 223 -4.97 7.07 -17.15
C ARG A 223 -4.36 6.02 -16.25
N LYS A 224 -3.10 5.67 -16.54
CA LYS A 224 -2.28 4.76 -15.74
C LYS A 224 -0.93 5.41 -15.49
N SER A 225 -0.56 5.59 -14.23
CA SER A 225 0.71 6.20 -13.81
C SER A 225 1.50 5.26 -12.92
N ARG A 226 2.80 5.11 -13.18
CA ARG A 226 3.72 4.42 -12.26
C ARG A 226 4.05 5.34 -11.08
N ILE A 227 3.98 4.81 -9.86
CA ILE A 227 4.27 5.58 -8.63
C ILE A 227 5.34 4.95 -7.75
N ALA A 228 5.54 3.63 -7.82
CA ALA A 228 6.56 2.94 -7.03
C ALA A 228 7.08 1.67 -7.72
N THR A 229 8.21 1.18 -7.23
CA THR A 229 8.78 -0.12 -7.56
C THR A 229 9.12 -0.90 -6.29
N MET A 230 9.04 -2.22 -6.34
CA MET A 230 9.35 -3.09 -5.21
C MET A 230 10.18 -4.28 -5.66
N THR A 231 11.16 -4.65 -4.84
CA THR A 231 12.01 -5.83 -4.96
C THR A 231 12.02 -6.56 -3.62
N PRO A 232 12.57 -7.79 -3.52
CA PRO A 232 12.70 -8.46 -2.22
C PRO A 232 13.49 -7.67 -1.16
N ALA A 233 14.35 -6.74 -1.60
CA ALA A 233 15.20 -5.91 -0.74
C ALA A 233 14.52 -4.62 -0.24
N GLY A 234 13.54 -4.09 -0.99
CA GLY A 234 13.04 -2.75 -0.70
C GLY A 234 11.97 -2.23 -1.65
N ILE A 235 11.45 -1.05 -1.31
CA ILE A 235 10.43 -0.31 -2.05
C ILE A 235 10.98 1.08 -2.36
N GLU A 236 10.81 1.54 -3.59
CA GLU A 236 11.19 2.88 -4.04
C GLU A 236 9.94 3.59 -4.57
N ILE A 237 9.65 4.77 -4.04
CA ILE A 237 8.52 5.62 -4.43
C ILE A 237 9.10 6.82 -5.18
N VAL A 238 8.66 7.03 -6.42
CA VAL A 238 9.14 8.14 -7.26
C VAL A 238 8.00 8.72 -8.07
N ILE A 239 7.69 9.99 -7.83
CA ILE A 239 6.63 10.72 -8.51
C ILE A 239 7.16 12.08 -8.91
N ARG A 240 7.43 12.26 -10.22
CA ARG A 240 7.99 13.51 -10.76
C ARG A 240 6.98 14.34 -11.55
N LYS A 241 5.87 13.73 -11.98
CA LYS A 241 4.87 14.36 -12.83
C LYS A 241 3.77 14.98 -11.96
N SER A 242 3.55 16.29 -12.10
CA SER A 242 2.46 17.00 -11.41
C SER A 242 1.10 16.38 -11.68
N SER A 243 0.86 15.91 -12.90
CA SER A 243 -0.39 15.27 -13.27
C SER A 243 -0.62 13.96 -12.49
N THR A 244 0.43 13.19 -12.22
CA THR A 244 0.30 11.97 -11.38
C THR A 244 -0.06 12.34 -9.94
N LEU A 245 0.51 13.44 -9.43
CA LEU A 245 0.20 13.97 -8.11
C LEU A 245 -1.25 14.49 -8.00
N GLU A 246 -1.80 15.07 -9.07
CA GLU A 246 -3.23 15.44 -9.14
C GLU A 246 -4.14 14.23 -9.03
N HIS A 247 -3.87 13.15 -9.78
CA HIS A 247 -4.67 11.92 -9.67
C HIS A 247 -4.51 11.25 -8.29
N LEU A 248 -3.33 11.37 -7.65
CA LEU A 248 -3.14 10.90 -6.28
C LEU A 248 -3.94 11.71 -5.27
N LYS A 249 -4.03 13.03 -5.42
CA LYS A 249 -4.91 13.86 -4.58
C LYS A 249 -6.35 13.43 -4.68
N VAL A 250 -6.83 13.19 -5.90
CA VAL A 250 -8.17 12.63 -6.09
C VAL A 250 -8.30 11.29 -5.37
N CYS A 251 -7.32 10.39 -5.52
CA CYS A 251 -7.34 9.11 -4.81
C CYS A 251 -7.33 9.27 -3.28
N PHE A 252 -6.56 10.22 -2.75
CA PHE A 252 -6.51 10.54 -1.32
C PHE A 252 -7.86 11.04 -0.82
N ASP A 253 -8.48 12.00 -1.50
CA ASP A 253 -9.80 12.53 -1.15
C ASP A 253 -10.86 11.43 -1.16
N LEU A 254 -10.76 10.48 -2.11
CA LEU A 254 -11.65 9.32 -2.18
C LEU A 254 -11.53 8.37 -0.99
N THR A 255 -10.41 8.40 -0.25
CA THR A 255 -10.27 7.59 0.96
C THR A 255 -10.95 8.20 2.19
N GLU A 256 -11.42 9.45 2.08
CA GLU A 256 -12.01 10.21 3.18
C GLU A 256 -11.09 10.21 4.43
N PRO A 257 -9.92 10.89 4.36
CA PRO A 257 -8.98 10.94 5.46
C PRO A 257 -9.65 11.55 6.71
N VAL A 258 -9.39 10.97 7.87
CA VAL A 258 -9.93 11.44 9.14
C VAL A 258 -9.21 12.73 9.55
N ALA A 259 -9.94 13.68 10.14
CA ALA A 259 -9.42 14.99 10.57
C ALA A 259 -8.24 14.92 11.58
N SER A 260 -7.91 13.73 12.10
CA SER A 260 -6.73 13.47 12.93
C SER A 260 -5.40 13.55 12.17
N MET A 261 -5.41 13.55 10.83
CA MET A 261 -4.28 14.03 10.01
C MET A 261 -4.16 15.56 10.13
N ARG A 262 -3.90 16.09 11.34
CA ARG A 262 -3.60 17.50 11.59
C ARG A 262 -2.17 17.84 11.17
N VAL A 263 -1.81 17.49 9.95
CA VAL A 263 -0.62 18.05 9.32
C VAL A 263 -1.02 19.42 8.82
N GLN A 264 -0.33 20.47 9.25
CA GLN A 264 -0.61 21.83 8.77
C GLN A 264 -0.38 21.96 7.26
N ASP A 265 0.48 21.10 6.69
CA ASP A 265 0.77 21.03 5.26
C ASP A 265 -0.01 19.89 4.57
N PRO A 266 -0.96 20.19 3.66
CA PRO A 266 -1.68 19.17 2.90
C PRO A 266 -0.77 18.34 1.98
N HIS A 267 0.39 18.88 1.55
CA HIS A 267 1.34 18.12 0.76
C HIS A 267 1.99 17.00 1.59
N GLU A 268 2.37 17.31 2.82
CA GLU A 268 2.97 16.36 3.75
C GLU A 268 1.95 15.28 4.18
N ALA A 269 0.69 15.64 4.39
CA ALA A 269 -0.38 14.67 4.64
C ALA A 269 -0.51 13.67 3.47
N LEU A 270 -0.53 14.17 2.24
CA LEU A 270 -0.59 13.33 1.03
C LEU A 270 0.64 12.41 0.92
N GLU A 271 1.82 12.93 1.23
CA GLU A 271 3.08 12.17 1.18
C GLU A 271 3.10 11.03 2.22
N MET A 272 2.75 11.31 3.47
CA MET A 272 2.66 10.28 4.52
C MET A 272 1.57 9.24 4.24
N TRP A 273 0.42 9.68 3.71
CA TRP A 273 -0.62 8.77 3.24
C TRP A 273 -0.07 7.85 2.15
N LEU A 274 0.57 8.42 1.13
CA LEU A 274 1.12 7.66 0.01
C LEU A 274 2.14 6.62 0.48
N TYR A 275 3.02 6.97 1.42
CA TYR A 275 3.99 6.04 1.99
C TYR A 275 3.29 4.90 2.71
N THR A 276 2.38 5.22 3.63
CA THR A 276 1.63 4.20 4.39
C THR A 276 0.84 3.26 3.49
N GLN A 277 0.14 3.79 2.49
CA GLN A 277 -0.60 3.01 1.50
C GLN A 277 0.36 2.12 0.71
N THR A 278 1.36 2.70 0.06
CA THR A 278 2.29 1.98 -0.83
C THR A 278 3.01 0.85 -0.11
N LEU A 279 3.51 1.11 1.10
CA LEU A 279 4.21 0.13 1.91
C LEU A 279 3.27 -1.00 2.36
N THR A 280 2.08 -0.67 2.87
CA THR A 280 1.13 -1.68 3.36
C THR A 280 0.61 -2.56 2.22
N LEU A 281 0.23 -1.97 1.09
CA LEU A 281 -0.23 -2.73 -0.08
C LEU A 281 0.91 -3.56 -0.70
N GLY A 282 2.14 -3.04 -0.66
CA GLY A 282 3.35 -3.76 -1.07
C GLY A 282 3.63 -4.97 -0.18
N VAL A 283 3.50 -4.82 1.15
CA VAL A 283 3.61 -5.92 2.12
C VAL A 283 2.60 -7.02 1.82
N TRP A 284 1.35 -6.66 1.53
CA TRP A 284 0.34 -7.67 1.17
C TRP A 284 0.73 -8.41 -0.11
N ALA A 285 1.18 -7.70 -1.16
CA ALA A 285 1.66 -8.34 -2.38
C ALA A 285 2.88 -9.25 -2.14
N ALA A 286 3.84 -8.81 -1.33
CA ALA A 286 5.01 -9.59 -0.93
C ALA A 286 4.63 -10.85 -0.12
N TYR A 287 3.58 -10.77 0.71
CA TYR A 287 3.03 -11.92 1.42
C TYR A 287 2.47 -12.97 0.45
N GLN A 288 1.75 -12.55 -0.59
CA GLN A 288 1.22 -13.44 -1.64
C GLN A 288 2.34 -14.12 -2.45
N GLU A 289 3.47 -13.45 -2.65
CA GLU A 289 4.65 -14.01 -3.32
C GLU A 289 5.54 -14.84 -2.37
N GLY A 290 5.15 -15.02 -1.11
CA GLY A 290 5.89 -15.81 -0.13
C GLY A 290 7.19 -15.15 0.38
N TRP A 291 7.37 -13.85 0.19
CA TRP A 291 8.58 -13.13 0.60
C TRP A 291 8.69 -12.92 2.11
N LEU A 292 7.62 -13.16 2.87
CA LEU A 292 7.52 -12.89 4.31
C LEU A 292 7.63 -14.15 5.19
N ASN A 293 7.90 -15.31 4.58
CA ASN A 293 7.94 -16.62 5.25
C ASN A 293 9.37 -17.07 5.54
#